data_AF-A0A1D2R4D3-F1
#
_entry.id   AF-A0A1D2R4D3-F1
#
_cell.length_a   1.000
_cell.length_b   1.000
_cell.length_c   1.000
_cell.angle_alpha   90.00
_cell.angle_beta   90.00
_cell.angle_gamma   90.00
#
_symmetry.space_group_name_H-M   'P 1'
#
loop_
_entity.id
_entity.type
_entity.pdbx_description
1 polymer ?
#
loop_
_entity_poly.entity_id
_entity_poly.type
_entity_poly.pdbx_seq_one_letter_code
_entity_poly.pdbx_strand_id
1 'polypeptide(L)'
;MIEKNNERIGEGESSKKGKKKVRFHLKYALPDVRSSLKRDRKIIIGLVNASNNGYNFVSKKEVAPLIGISEQIVGGTLAFLNKIGFVEKEGWKYKPKQELVNLKNELDYESEEDAGIALRPLIARTWFGEQAIKIFQSEKKPLLREEVFKRLGKFSGADPDYHKSALNHLIDYLTYSKIIQEDKDSGGYSLQDFETPAFAKKGIIKEKDAISEAKKVKEMGGLKKEAETIEEPVQILKEKTKERIGEHPVDRLKQVSNINVNIEITSDMKPKDLQEIINILKNGGLLKK
;
A
#
# COMPACT_ATOMS: atom_id res chain seq x y z
N MET A 1 -84.39 12.18 -12.14
CA MET A 1 -83.73 12.05 -10.82
C MET A 1 -82.35 11.48 -11.07
N ILE A 2 -81.31 12.27 -10.82
CA ILE A 2 -79.91 11.91 -11.06
C ILE A 2 -79.33 11.50 -9.70
N GLU A 3 -79.06 10.21 -9.52
CA GLU A 3 -78.36 9.69 -8.35
C GLU A 3 -76.86 10.01 -8.47
N LYS A 4 -76.37 10.87 -7.57
CA LYS A 4 -74.94 11.11 -7.36
C LYS A 4 -74.44 10.14 -6.30
N ASN A 5 -73.74 9.09 -6.71
CA ASN A 5 -72.97 8.26 -5.80
C ASN A 5 -71.60 8.92 -5.55
N ASN A 6 -71.38 9.27 -4.28
CA ASN A 6 -70.19 9.90 -3.75
C ASN A 6 -69.16 8.80 -3.44
N GLU A 7 -68.16 8.64 -4.30
CA GLU A 7 -67.01 7.76 -4.05
C GLU A 7 -66.14 8.35 -2.93
N ARG A 8 -66.04 7.61 -1.82
CA ARG A 8 -65.09 7.88 -0.73
C ARG A 8 -63.68 7.54 -1.21
N ILE A 9 -62.84 8.56 -1.32
CA ILE A 9 -61.39 8.44 -1.45
C ILE A 9 -60.85 7.82 -0.15
N GLY A 10 -60.44 6.56 -0.21
CA GLY A 10 -59.71 5.89 0.87
C GLY A 10 -58.27 6.39 0.90
N GLU A 11 -57.89 7.02 2.01
CA GLU A 11 -56.52 7.38 2.34
C GLU A 11 -55.65 6.12 2.43
N GLY A 12 -54.76 5.95 1.46
CA GLY A 12 -53.78 4.86 1.46
C GLY A 12 -52.72 5.09 2.53
N GLU A 13 -52.85 4.38 3.65
CA GLU A 13 -51.78 4.22 4.65
C GLU A 13 -50.56 3.55 4.00
N SER A 14 -49.59 4.36 3.58
CA SER A 14 -48.29 3.91 3.08
C SER A 14 -47.45 3.35 4.24
N SER A 15 -47.71 2.09 4.61
CA SER A 15 -46.89 1.36 5.56
C SER A 15 -45.45 1.23 5.03
N LYS A 16 -44.54 2.03 5.58
CA LYS A 16 -43.09 1.97 5.35
C LYS A 16 -42.52 0.66 5.92
N LYS A 17 -42.77 -0.47 5.24
CA LYS A 17 -42.09 -1.73 5.53
C LYS A 17 -40.60 -1.56 5.20
N GLY A 18 -39.79 -1.35 6.23
CA GLY A 18 -38.33 -1.28 6.10
C GLY A 18 -37.81 -2.54 5.42
N LYS A 19 -37.19 -2.38 4.24
CA LYS A 19 -36.57 -3.49 3.50
C LYS A 19 -35.54 -4.15 4.41
N LYS A 20 -35.71 -5.44 4.73
CA LYS A 20 -34.74 -6.22 5.51
C LYS A 20 -33.39 -6.14 4.79
N LYS A 21 -32.36 -5.67 5.50
CA LYS A 21 -30.98 -5.66 4.96
C LYS A 21 -30.53 -7.11 4.78
N VAL A 22 -30.37 -7.54 3.54
CA VAL A 22 -29.78 -8.83 3.20
C VAL A 22 -28.32 -8.81 3.68
N ARG A 23 -27.94 -9.80 4.50
CA ARG A 23 -26.55 -9.97 4.95
C ARG A 23 -25.91 -11.08 4.14
N PHE A 24 -24.84 -10.76 3.42
CA PHE A 24 -24.05 -11.73 2.67
C PHE A 24 -22.87 -12.20 3.53
N HIS A 25 -22.60 -13.51 3.53
CA HIS A 25 -21.45 -14.09 4.20
C HIS A 25 -20.30 -14.20 3.18
N LEU A 26 -19.45 -13.17 3.12
CA LEU A 26 -18.29 -13.16 2.22
C LEU A 26 -17.17 -14.03 2.79
N LYS A 27 -16.60 -14.89 1.95
CA LYS A 27 -15.43 -15.71 2.29
C LYS A 27 -14.15 -14.87 2.32
N TYR A 28 -14.04 -13.91 1.41
CA TYR A 28 -12.90 -13.01 1.28
C TYR A 28 -13.34 -11.56 1.30
N ALA A 29 -12.45 -10.68 1.79
CA ALA A 29 -12.69 -9.24 1.74
C ALA A 29 -12.70 -8.74 0.29
N LEU A 30 -13.60 -7.81 0.01
CA LEU A 30 -13.72 -7.12 -1.27
C LEU A 30 -13.32 -5.65 -1.14
N PRO A 31 -12.88 -5.01 -2.23
CA PRO A 31 -12.64 -3.56 -2.26
C PRO A 31 -13.90 -2.76 -1.86
N ASP A 32 -13.71 -1.57 -1.29
CA ASP A 32 -14.82 -0.64 -1.06
C ASP A 32 -15.47 -0.27 -2.40
N VAL A 33 -16.79 -0.36 -2.50
CA VAL A 33 -17.56 -0.12 -3.72
C VAL A 33 -17.42 1.30 -4.28
N ARG A 34 -16.94 2.25 -3.45
CA ARG A 34 -16.68 3.64 -3.82
C ARG A 34 -15.22 3.88 -4.17
N SER A 35 -14.34 2.89 -3.99
CA SER A 35 -12.96 3.03 -4.42
C SER A 35 -12.80 2.62 -5.89
N SER A 36 -11.72 3.09 -6.49
CA SER A 36 -11.26 2.71 -7.83
C SER A 36 -9.76 2.53 -7.78
N LEU A 37 -9.19 1.83 -8.76
CA LEU A 37 -7.76 1.53 -8.76
C LEU A 37 -6.90 2.81 -8.70
N LYS A 38 -7.34 3.85 -9.40
CA LYS A 38 -6.72 5.19 -9.36
C LYS A 38 -6.75 5.79 -7.96
N ARG A 39 -7.84 5.63 -7.20
CA ARG A 39 -7.94 6.09 -5.82
C ARG A 39 -7.09 5.23 -4.88
N ASP A 40 -7.11 3.91 -5.06
CA ASP A 40 -6.30 3.00 -4.26
C ASP A 40 -4.81 3.31 -4.39
N ARG A 41 -4.32 3.57 -5.61
CA ARG A 41 -2.93 4.04 -5.84
C ARG A 41 -2.62 5.32 -5.09
N LYS A 42 -3.50 6.33 -5.16
CA LYS A 42 -3.34 7.57 -4.38
C LYS A 42 -3.29 7.29 -2.87
N ILE A 43 -4.14 6.38 -2.38
CA ILE A 43 -4.16 5.98 -0.96
C ILE A 43 -2.87 5.28 -0.57
N ILE A 44 -2.32 4.40 -1.43
CA ILE A 44 -1.04 3.74 -1.20
C ILE A 44 0.09 4.77 -1.10
N ILE A 45 0.18 5.71 -2.06
CA ILE A 45 1.18 6.79 -2.04
C ILE A 45 1.03 7.64 -0.77
N GLY A 46 -0.20 8.06 -0.45
CA GLY A 46 -0.49 8.85 0.75
C GLY A 46 -0.13 8.11 2.05
N LEU A 47 -0.38 6.80 2.11
CA LEU A 47 -0.02 5.95 3.25
C LEU A 47 1.50 5.84 3.40
N VAL A 48 2.23 5.58 2.31
CA VAL A 48 3.70 5.49 2.32
C VAL A 48 4.31 6.82 2.77
N ASN A 49 3.82 7.95 2.26
CA ASN A 49 4.29 9.27 2.66
C ASN A 49 3.97 9.58 4.13
N ALA A 50 2.73 9.35 4.57
CA ALA A 50 2.34 9.60 5.96
C ALA A 50 3.13 8.74 6.96
N SER A 51 3.39 7.47 6.61
CA SER A 51 4.13 6.52 7.44
C SER A 51 5.64 6.75 7.47
N ASN A 52 6.14 7.82 6.84
CA ASN A 52 7.57 8.03 6.62
C ASN A 52 8.19 6.79 5.95
N ASN A 53 7.76 6.45 4.74
CA ASN A 53 8.27 5.28 3.99
C ASN A 53 8.16 3.94 4.74
N GLY A 54 7.07 3.75 5.51
CA GLY A 54 6.81 2.50 6.22
C GLY A 54 7.44 2.37 7.61
N TYR A 55 8.06 3.41 8.16
CA TYR A 55 8.61 3.38 9.53
C TYR A 55 7.52 3.47 10.61
N ASN A 56 6.40 4.16 10.35
CA ASN A 56 5.41 4.48 11.35
C ASN A 56 4.00 3.94 11.03
N PHE A 57 3.28 3.52 12.07
CA PHE A 57 1.84 3.29 11.96
C PHE A 57 1.09 4.63 11.91
N VAL A 58 0.23 4.80 10.91
CA VAL A 58 -0.57 6.02 10.69
C VAL A 58 -2.04 5.73 10.55
N SER A 59 -2.86 6.65 11.04
CA SER A 59 -4.31 6.58 10.95
C SER A 59 -4.81 7.10 9.61
N LYS A 60 -6.03 6.70 9.23
CA LYS A 60 -6.73 7.26 8.07
C LYS A 60 -6.92 8.79 8.13
N LYS A 61 -6.91 9.39 9.32
CA LYS A 61 -7.00 10.85 9.55
C LYS A 61 -5.74 11.59 9.08
N GLU A 62 -4.60 10.91 9.17
CA GLU A 62 -3.31 11.46 8.72
C GLU A 62 -3.15 11.29 7.20
N VAL A 63 -3.68 10.21 6.62
CA VAL A 63 -3.58 9.92 5.17
C VAL A 63 -4.57 10.75 4.35
N ALA A 64 -5.83 10.86 4.77
CA ALA A 64 -6.91 11.54 4.04
C ALA A 64 -6.58 12.96 3.54
N PRO A 65 -6.08 13.90 4.38
CA PRO A 65 -5.81 15.26 3.97
C PRO A 65 -4.66 15.37 2.94
N LEU A 66 -3.68 14.45 2.97
CA LEU A 66 -2.54 14.47 2.05
C LEU A 66 -2.93 14.23 0.59
N ILE A 67 -4.05 13.52 0.36
CA ILE A 67 -4.47 13.07 -0.97
C ILE A 67 -5.84 13.59 -1.39
N GLY A 68 -6.50 14.38 -0.53
CA GLY A 68 -7.83 14.95 -0.80
C GLY A 68 -8.93 13.89 -0.96
N ILE A 69 -8.86 12.78 -0.22
CA ILE A 69 -9.88 11.71 -0.24
C ILE A 69 -10.50 11.59 1.15
N SER A 70 -11.81 11.32 1.23
CA SER A 70 -12.51 11.20 2.50
C SER A 70 -11.98 10.06 3.36
N GLU A 71 -11.92 10.26 4.68
CA GLU A 71 -11.46 9.24 5.64
C GLU A 71 -12.22 7.92 5.51
N GLN A 72 -13.49 7.98 5.10
CA GLN A 72 -14.30 6.77 4.96
C GLN A 72 -13.80 5.89 3.81
N ILE A 73 -13.47 6.49 2.65
CA ILE A 73 -12.91 5.76 1.51
C ILE A 73 -11.51 5.25 1.86
N VAL A 74 -10.65 6.10 2.44
CA VAL A 74 -9.31 5.71 2.91
C VAL A 74 -9.41 4.52 3.87
N GLY A 75 -10.31 4.58 4.86
CA GLY A 75 -10.50 3.50 5.83
C GLY A 75 -10.98 2.20 5.19
N GLY A 76 -11.87 2.26 4.20
CA GLY A 76 -12.33 1.09 3.44
C GLY A 76 -11.20 0.45 2.64
N THR A 77 -10.43 1.25 1.90
CA THR A 77 -9.26 0.78 1.14
C THR A 77 -8.20 0.19 2.06
N LEU A 78 -7.81 0.87 3.16
CA LEU A 78 -6.79 0.33 4.08
C LEU A 78 -7.23 -0.98 4.75
N ALA A 79 -8.52 -1.11 5.06
CA ALA A 79 -9.05 -2.37 5.57
C ALA A 79 -8.95 -3.50 4.52
N PHE A 80 -9.26 -3.22 3.26
CA PHE A 80 -9.08 -4.19 2.17
C PHE A 80 -7.60 -4.55 1.97
N LEU A 81 -6.72 -3.56 1.86
CA LEU A 81 -5.26 -3.74 1.73
C LEU A 81 -4.68 -4.58 2.88
N ASN A 82 -5.19 -4.40 4.11
CA ASN A 82 -4.78 -5.21 5.25
C ASN A 82 -5.20 -6.68 5.09
N LYS A 83 -6.42 -6.91 4.61
CA LYS A 83 -6.96 -8.26 4.40
C LYS A 83 -6.26 -9.02 3.27
N ILE A 84 -5.74 -8.33 2.26
CA ILE A 84 -4.90 -8.95 1.22
C ILE A 84 -3.40 -8.95 1.56
N GLY A 85 -3.04 -8.50 2.77
CA GLY A 85 -1.69 -8.62 3.32
C GLY A 85 -0.69 -7.56 2.87
N PHE A 86 -1.14 -6.46 2.27
CA PHE A 86 -0.26 -5.39 1.78
C PHE A 86 0.12 -4.36 2.86
N VAL A 87 -0.69 -4.26 3.92
CA VAL A 87 -0.43 -3.37 5.06
C VAL A 87 -0.60 -4.10 6.38
N GLU A 88 0.19 -3.71 7.37
CA GLU A 88 0.04 -4.12 8.77
C GLU A 88 -0.94 -3.19 9.48
N LYS A 89 -1.59 -3.69 10.54
CA LYS A 89 -2.55 -2.93 11.33
C LYS A 89 -2.23 -3.04 12.81
N GLU A 90 -2.23 -1.91 13.50
CA GLU A 90 -2.10 -1.79 14.94
C GLU A 90 -3.19 -0.86 15.48
N GLY A 91 -4.15 -1.41 16.22
CA GLY A 91 -5.34 -0.67 16.66
C GLY A 91 -6.12 -0.05 15.48
N TRP A 92 -6.11 1.28 15.38
CA TRP A 92 -6.78 2.05 14.33
C TRP A 92 -5.83 2.61 13.27
N LYS A 93 -4.56 2.20 13.33
CA LYS A 93 -3.48 2.67 12.46
C LYS A 93 -2.99 1.56 11.55
N TYR A 94 -2.38 1.96 10.43
CA TYR A 94 -1.89 1.09 9.37
C TYR A 94 -0.44 1.46 9.03
N LYS A 95 0.35 0.47 8.65
CA LYS A 95 1.73 0.64 8.19
C LYS A 95 1.91 -0.14 6.89
N PRO A 96 2.38 0.47 5.79
CA PRO A 96 2.63 -0.26 4.56
C PRO A 96 3.78 -1.25 4.77
N LYS A 97 3.70 -2.41 4.14
CA LYS A 97 4.85 -3.32 4.07
C LYS A 97 5.89 -2.80 3.07
N GLN A 98 7.12 -3.29 3.17
CA GLN A 98 8.24 -2.87 2.35
C GLN A 98 7.93 -2.96 0.85
N GLU A 99 7.16 -3.95 0.43
CA GLU A 99 6.82 -4.12 -0.99
C GLU A 99 5.93 -3.00 -1.52
N LEU A 100 5.05 -2.41 -0.70
CA LEU A 100 4.30 -1.21 -1.09
C LEU A 100 5.17 0.05 -1.10
N VAL A 101 6.17 0.13 -0.22
CA VAL A 101 7.14 1.23 -0.23
C VAL A 101 7.95 1.19 -1.52
N ASN A 102 8.40 0.01 -1.92
CA ASN A 102 9.11 -0.19 -3.20
C ASN A 102 8.19 0.18 -4.38
N LEU A 103 6.93 -0.28 -4.38
CA LEU A 103 5.95 0.07 -5.41
C LEU A 103 5.74 1.59 -5.53
N LYS A 104 5.70 2.32 -4.41
CA LYS A 104 5.60 3.79 -4.41
C LYS A 104 6.81 4.42 -5.11
N ASN A 105 8.01 3.90 -4.90
CA ASN A 105 9.20 4.41 -5.58
C ASN A 105 9.08 4.18 -7.10
N GLU A 106 8.65 3.00 -7.55
CA GLU A 106 8.43 2.75 -8.98
C GLU A 106 7.36 3.68 -9.57
N LEU A 107 6.30 3.98 -8.81
CA LEU A 107 5.27 4.93 -9.21
C LEU A 107 5.77 6.38 -9.35
N ASP A 108 6.84 6.76 -8.65
CA ASP A 108 7.43 8.10 -8.71
C ASP A 108 8.47 8.25 -9.84
N TYR A 109 9.16 7.16 -10.21
CA TYR A 109 10.27 7.19 -11.18
C TYR A 109 9.92 6.66 -12.59
N GLU A 110 8.98 5.72 -12.71
CA GLU A 110 8.75 4.97 -13.96
C GLU A 110 7.39 5.24 -14.62
N SER A 111 7.16 4.66 -15.79
CA SER A 111 5.89 4.77 -16.50
C SER A 111 4.78 4.05 -15.72
N GLU A 112 3.52 4.45 -15.94
CA GLU A 112 2.35 3.79 -15.33
C GLU A 112 2.29 2.29 -15.60
N GLU A 113 2.90 1.84 -16.70
CA GLU A 113 3.00 0.45 -17.09
C GLU A 113 3.96 -0.36 -16.19
N ASP A 114 5.13 0.20 -15.86
CA ASP A 114 6.13 -0.48 -15.05
C ASP A 114 5.65 -0.66 -13.60
N ALA A 115 4.95 0.33 -13.06
CA ALA A 115 4.31 0.20 -11.76
C ALA A 115 3.25 -0.92 -11.71
N GLY A 116 2.57 -1.19 -12.82
CA GLY A 116 1.69 -2.35 -12.95
C GLY A 116 2.46 -3.67 -12.84
N ILE A 117 3.59 -3.76 -13.55
CA ILE A 117 4.47 -4.94 -13.51
C ILE A 117 5.05 -5.15 -12.10
N ALA A 118 5.46 -4.09 -11.40
CA ALA A 118 5.94 -4.15 -10.02
C ALA A 118 4.86 -4.66 -9.04
N LEU A 119 3.58 -4.38 -9.33
CA LEU A 119 2.46 -4.83 -8.52
C LEU A 119 2.09 -6.31 -8.78
N ARG A 120 2.42 -6.86 -9.96
CA ARG A 120 2.17 -8.26 -10.36
C ARG A 120 2.52 -9.30 -9.29
N PRO A 121 3.76 -9.35 -8.73
CA PRO A 121 4.11 -10.36 -7.72
C PRO A 121 3.29 -10.24 -6.43
N LEU A 122 2.84 -9.04 -6.07
CA LEU A 122 2.01 -8.84 -4.89
C LEU A 122 0.59 -9.32 -5.12
N ILE A 123 0.00 -8.95 -6.26
CA ILE A 123 -1.37 -9.36 -6.60
C ILE A 123 -1.43 -10.88 -6.83
N ALA A 124 -0.42 -11.47 -7.44
CA ALA A 124 -0.36 -12.92 -7.66
C ALA A 124 -0.42 -13.75 -6.36
N ARG A 125 0.00 -13.19 -5.23
CA ARG A 125 -0.06 -13.82 -3.89
C ARG A 125 -1.38 -13.57 -3.15
N THR A 126 -2.26 -12.73 -3.70
CA THR A 126 -3.58 -12.51 -3.11
C THR A 126 -4.52 -13.64 -3.49
N TRP A 127 -5.59 -13.84 -2.71
CA TRP A 127 -6.57 -14.89 -3.00
C TRP A 127 -7.14 -14.76 -4.42
N PHE A 128 -7.40 -13.54 -4.91
CA PHE A 128 -8.01 -13.33 -6.21
C PHE A 128 -7.00 -13.42 -7.35
N GLY A 129 -5.74 -13.05 -7.12
CA GLY A 129 -4.64 -13.31 -8.06
C GLY A 129 -4.41 -14.80 -8.27
N GLU A 130 -4.31 -15.56 -7.18
CA GLU A 130 -4.16 -17.02 -7.26
C GLU A 130 -5.34 -17.69 -7.96
N GLN A 131 -6.58 -17.27 -7.67
CA GLN A 131 -7.76 -17.82 -8.34
C GLN A 131 -7.78 -17.44 -9.81
N ALA A 132 -7.46 -16.20 -10.18
CA ALA A 132 -7.40 -15.78 -11.57
C ALA A 132 -6.39 -16.62 -12.36
N ILE A 133 -5.18 -16.79 -11.83
CA ILE A 133 -4.14 -17.62 -12.45
C ILE A 133 -4.66 -19.04 -12.69
N LYS A 134 -5.25 -19.68 -11.67
CA LYS A 134 -5.83 -21.03 -11.81
C LYS A 134 -6.95 -21.10 -12.85
N ILE A 135 -7.84 -20.11 -12.86
CA ILE A 135 -8.93 -19.99 -13.83
C ILE A 135 -8.35 -19.98 -15.24
N PHE A 136 -7.44 -19.06 -15.54
CA PHE A 136 -6.92 -18.92 -16.90
C PHE A 136 -5.95 -20.04 -17.31
N GLN A 137 -5.23 -20.66 -16.37
CA GLN A 137 -4.42 -21.86 -16.67
C GLN A 137 -5.28 -23.05 -17.08
N SER A 138 -6.50 -23.16 -16.54
CA SER A 138 -7.43 -24.24 -16.88
C SER A 138 -8.19 -24.01 -18.18
N GLU A 139 -8.29 -22.76 -18.63
CA GLU A 139 -9.10 -22.36 -19.77
C GLU A 139 -8.24 -22.18 -21.01
N LYS A 140 -8.63 -22.84 -22.10
CA LYS A 140 -7.90 -22.76 -23.38
C LYS A 140 -8.34 -21.58 -24.25
N LYS A 141 -9.37 -20.85 -23.83
CA LYS A 141 -9.99 -19.76 -24.58
C LYS A 141 -9.97 -18.48 -23.74
N PRO A 142 -9.90 -17.31 -24.39
CA PRO A 142 -10.13 -16.05 -23.70
C PRO A 142 -11.50 -16.04 -23.00
N LEU A 143 -11.55 -15.48 -21.79
CA LEU A 143 -12.78 -15.38 -21.00
C LEU A 143 -13.33 -13.96 -21.08
N LEU A 144 -14.64 -13.81 -21.26
CA LEU A 144 -15.26 -12.48 -21.18
C LEU A 144 -15.22 -11.93 -19.75
N ARG A 145 -15.27 -10.60 -19.62
CA ARG A 145 -15.25 -9.93 -18.32
C ARG A 145 -16.31 -10.48 -17.37
N GLU A 146 -17.53 -10.69 -17.86
CA GLU A 146 -18.66 -11.26 -17.12
C GLU A 146 -18.39 -12.67 -16.60
N GLU A 147 -17.59 -13.47 -17.31
CA GLU A 147 -17.24 -14.83 -16.90
C GLU A 147 -16.21 -14.81 -15.78
N VAL A 148 -15.15 -13.99 -15.93
CA VAL A 148 -14.15 -13.76 -14.87
C VAL A 148 -14.84 -13.26 -13.60
N PHE A 149 -15.74 -12.29 -13.78
CA PHE A 149 -16.58 -11.72 -12.74
C PHE A 149 -17.42 -12.75 -12.00
N LYS A 150 -18.17 -13.60 -12.72
CA LYS A 150 -18.99 -14.67 -12.12
C LYS A 150 -18.13 -15.68 -11.36
N ARG A 151 -16.97 -16.04 -11.90
CA ARG A 151 -16.04 -16.97 -11.25
C ARG A 151 -15.49 -16.38 -9.96
N LEU A 152 -14.97 -15.16 -9.98
CA LEU A 152 -14.48 -14.48 -8.77
C LEU A 152 -15.58 -14.35 -7.72
N GLY A 153 -16.80 -13.96 -8.13
CA GLY A 153 -17.96 -13.87 -7.23
C GLY A 153 -18.27 -15.19 -6.54
N LYS A 154 -18.27 -16.31 -7.28
CA LYS A 154 -18.44 -17.66 -6.71
C LYS A 154 -17.36 -17.99 -5.69
N PHE A 155 -16.09 -17.67 -5.97
CA PHE A 155 -14.99 -17.95 -5.04
C PHE A 155 -15.03 -17.10 -3.76
N SER A 156 -15.44 -15.83 -3.86
CA SER A 156 -15.55 -14.93 -2.70
C SER A 156 -16.85 -15.09 -1.91
N GLY A 157 -17.81 -15.88 -2.40
CA GLY A 157 -19.17 -15.91 -1.86
C GLY A 157 -19.92 -14.58 -2.06
N ALA A 158 -19.48 -13.79 -3.05
CA ALA A 158 -20.08 -12.50 -3.34
C ALA A 158 -21.25 -12.69 -4.30
N ASP A 159 -22.35 -12.04 -3.97
CA ASP A 159 -23.47 -11.91 -4.90
C ASP A 159 -23.09 -10.95 -6.04
N PRO A 160 -23.12 -11.40 -7.31
CA PRO A 160 -22.70 -10.59 -8.44
C PRO A 160 -23.51 -9.29 -8.61
N ASP A 161 -24.81 -9.30 -8.30
CA ASP A 161 -25.68 -8.15 -8.49
C ASP A 161 -25.39 -7.06 -7.45
N TYR A 162 -25.13 -7.48 -6.20
CA TYR A 162 -24.83 -6.56 -5.10
C TYR A 162 -23.37 -6.10 -5.08
N HIS A 163 -22.44 -6.95 -5.50
CA HIS A 163 -21.00 -6.69 -5.39
C HIS A 163 -20.34 -6.35 -6.72
N LYS A 164 -21.14 -5.94 -7.72
CA LYS A 164 -20.67 -5.72 -9.09
C LYS A 164 -19.45 -4.79 -9.18
N SER A 165 -19.51 -3.65 -8.49
CA SER A 165 -18.41 -2.66 -8.47
C SER A 165 -17.13 -3.25 -7.87
N ALA A 166 -17.23 -3.93 -6.74
CA ALA A 166 -16.08 -4.47 -6.03
C ALA A 166 -15.40 -5.63 -6.79
N LEU A 167 -16.19 -6.51 -7.43
CA LEU A 167 -15.64 -7.59 -8.28
C LEU A 167 -14.98 -7.04 -9.55
N ASN A 168 -15.58 -6.02 -10.19
CA ASN A 168 -14.93 -5.33 -11.31
C ASN A 168 -13.61 -4.68 -10.89
N HIS A 169 -13.56 -4.10 -9.69
CA HIS A 169 -12.35 -3.51 -9.17
C HIS A 169 -11.24 -4.57 -8.98
N LEU A 170 -11.58 -5.80 -8.56
CA LEU A 170 -10.60 -6.90 -8.55
C LEU A 170 -10.07 -7.24 -9.95
N ILE A 171 -10.93 -7.21 -10.97
CA ILE A 171 -10.51 -7.39 -12.37
C ILE A 171 -9.56 -6.26 -12.78
N ASP A 172 -9.86 -5.01 -12.40
CA ASP A 172 -8.97 -3.87 -12.68
C ASP A 172 -7.59 -4.06 -12.05
N TYR A 173 -7.51 -4.60 -10.82
CA TYR A 173 -6.23 -4.98 -10.21
C TYR A 173 -5.49 -6.05 -11.03
N LEU A 174 -6.20 -7.09 -11.49
CA LEU A 174 -5.59 -8.17 -12.29
C LEU A 174 -5.06 -7.65 -13.63
N THR A 175 -5.82 -6.79 -14.31
CA THR A 175 -5.44 -6.19 -15.60
C THR A 175 -4.28 -5.21 -15.43
N TYR A 176 -4.36 -4.31 -14.44
CA TYR A 176 -3.29 -3.33 -14.19
C TYR A 176 -2.00 -3.99 -13.73
N SER A 177 -2.09 -5.02 -12.89
CA SER A 177 -0.93 -5.82 -12.49
C SER A 177 -0.45 -6.78 -13.57
N LYS A 178 -1.04 -6.72 -14.77
CA LYS A 178 -0.64 -7.49 -15.93
C LYS A 178 -0.68 -9.00 -15.65
N ILE A 179 -1.53 -9.48 -14.74
CA ILE A 179 -1.77 -10.92 -14.56
C ILE A 179 -2.63 -11.42 -15.72
N ILE A 180 -3.59 -10.61 -16.12
CA ILE A 180 -4.44 -10.85 -17.28
C ILE A 180 -4.31 -9.69 -18.25
N GLN A 181 -4.52 -9.98 -19.53
CA GLN A 181 -4.53 -8.99 -20.60
C GLN A 181 -5.86 -9.07 -21.35
N GLU A 182 -6.48 -7.91 -21.58
CA GLU A 182 -7.65 -7.76 -22.41
C GLU A 182 -7.23 -7.70 -23.88
N ASP A 183 -7.83 -8.58 -24.68
CA ASP A 183 -7.79 -8.51 -26.13
C ASP A 183 -8.83 -7.50 -26.60
N LYS A 184 -8.37 -6.44 -27.26
CA LYS A 184 -9.23 -5.33 -27.72
C LYS A 184 -10.21 -5.75 -28.81
N ASP A 185 -9.88 -6.79 -29.58
CA ASP A 185 -10.70 -7.23 -30.71
C ASP A 185 -11.84 -8.13 -30.24
N SER A 186 -11.56 -9.06 -29.34
CA SER A 186 -12.55 -9.99 -28.80
C SER A 186 -13.25 -9.50 -27.52
N GLY A 187 -12.68 -8.53 -26.81
CA GLY A 187 -13.10 -8.15 -25.45
C GLY A 187 -12.85 -9.25 -24.40
N GLY A 188 -12.13 -10.31 -24.78
CA GLY A 188 -11.77 -11.43 -23.91
C GLY A 188 -10.50 -11.15 -23.13
N TYR A 189 -10.36 -11.79 -21.98
CA TYR A 189 -9.18 -11.76 -21.14
C TYR A 189 -8.40 -13.06 -21.32
N SER A 190 -7.07 -12.98 -21.28
CA SER A 190 -6.16 -14.13 -21.27
C SER A 190 -5.11 -13.97 -20.19
N LEU A 191 -4.49 -15.07 -19.75
CA LEU A 191 -3.35 -15.01 -18.84
C LEU A 191 -2.17 -14.39 -19.59
N GLN A 192 -1.52 -13.42 -18.98
CA GLN A 192 -0.29 -12.88 -19.53
C GLN A 192 0.90 -13.71 -19.04
N ASP A 193 1.86 -13.96 -19.92
CA ASP A 193 3.06 -14.72 -19.57
C ASP A 193 3.84 -14.04 -18.44
N PHE A 194 4.26 -14.85 -17.47
CA PHE A 194 5.14 -14.44 -16.39
C PHE A 194 6.57 -14.34 -16.91
N GLU A 195 6.84 -13.40 -17.82
CA GLU A 195 8.21 -12.96 -18.00
C GLU A 195 8.67 -12.38 -16.67
N THR A 196 9.71 -12.98 -16.10
CA THR A 196 10.28 -12.50 -14.85
C THR A 196 10.85 -11.12 -15.16
N PRO A 197 10.33 -10.02 -14.58
CA PRO A 197 10.82 -8.68 -14.90
C PRO A 197 12.32 -8.64 -14.59
N ALA A 198 13.11 -8.03 -15.49
CA ALA A 198 14.57 -7.95 -15.37
C ALA A 198 15.02 -7.35 -14.02
N PHE A 199 14.16 -6.57 -13.36
CA PHE A 199 14.38 -5.98 -12.04
C PHE A 199 14.47 -7.00 -10.90
N ALA A 200 13.76 -8.14 -10.98
CA ALA A 200 13.93 -9.23 -10.02
C ALA A 200 15.35 -9.83 -10.08
N LYS A 201 16.04 -9.74 -11.22
CA LYS A 201 17.44 -10.12 -11.32
C LYS A 201 18.37 -9.10 -10.64
N LYS A 202 18.08 -7.79 -10.72
CA LYS A 202 18.92 -6.75 -10.10
C LYS A 202 18.94 -6.81 -8.56
N GLY A 203 17.81 -7.14 -7.91
CA GLY A 203 17.76 -7.30 -6.45
C GLY A 203 18.51 -8.54 -5.93
N ILE A 204 18.41 -9.66 -6.65
CA ILE A 204 19.04 -10.93 -6.27
C ILE A 204 20.56 -10.90 -6.45
N ILE A 205 21.07 -10.12 -7.42
CA ILE A 205 22.52 -9.97 -7.64
C ILE A 205 23.16 -9.23 -6.46
N LYS A 206 22.55 -8.13 -5.97
CA LYS A 206 23.09 -7.36 -4.83
C LYS A 206 23.18 -8.18 -3.54
N GLU A 207 22.22 -9.06 -3.28
CA GLU A 207 22.22 -9.89 -2.07
C GLU A 207 23.30 -10.99 -2.11
N LYS A 208 23.55 -11.59 -3.30
CA LYS A 208 24.63 -12.58 -3.47
C LYS A 208 26.02 -11.94 -3.39
N ASP A 209 26.19 -10.75 -3.93
CA ASP A 209 27.47 -10.03 -3.88
C ASP A 209 27.78 -9.56 -2.45
N ALA A 210 26.78 -9.04 -1.72
CA ALA A 210 26.91 -8.65 -0.32
C ALA A 210 27.24 -9.84 0.62
N ILE A 211 26.64 -11.01 0.38
CA ILE A 211 26.97 -12.25 1.13
C ILE A 211 28.38 -12.74 0.81
N SER A 212 28.86 -12.55 -0.43
CA SER A 212 30.22 -12.94 -0.83
C SER A 212 31.29 -12.01 -0.23
N GLU A 213 31.03 -10.71 -0.13
CA GLU A 213 31.91 -9.74 0.52
C GLU A 213 31.94 -9.90 2.04
N ALA A 214 30.79 -10.15 2.69
CA ALA A 214 30.73 -10.43 4.12
C ALA A 214 31.49 -11.71 4.51
N LYS A 215 31.53 -12.74 3.63
CA LYS A 215 32.35 -13.94 3.83
C LYS A 215 33.85 -13.67 3.66
N LYS A 216 34.25 -12.86 2.67
CA LYS A 216 35.66 -12.46 2.48
C LYS A 216 36.22 -11.64 3.65
N VAL A 217 35.41 -10.76 4.24
CA VAL A 217 35.81 -9.97 5.43
C VAL A 217 36.00 -10.87 6.66
N LYS A 218 35.24 -11.98 6.76
CA LYS A 218 35.36 -12.94 7.86
C LYS A 218 36.59 -13.86 7.75
N GLU A 219 37.09 -14.10 6.54
CA GLU A 219 38.28 -14.93 6.31
C GLU A 219 39.60 -14.14 6.37
N MET A 220 39.57 -12.80 6.21
CA MET A 220 40.77 -11.95 6.32
C MET A 220 40.97 -11.31 7.70
N GLY A 221 39.97 -11.36 8.59
CA GLY A 221 40.02 -10.78 9.93
C GLY A 221 40.39 -11.79 11.01
N GLY A 222 41.67 -12.15 11.12
CA GLY A 222 42.20 -12.84 12.28
C GLY A 222 42.18 -11.94 13.52
N LEU A 223 41.05 -11.90 14.25
CA LEU A 223 40.95 -11.20 15.53
C LEU A 223 41.30 -12.15 16.67
N LYS A 224 42.52 -11.95 17.19
CA LYS A 224 42.96 -12.41 18.50
C LYS A 224 41.99 -11.90 19.56
N LYS A 225 41.59 -12.79 20.46
CA LYS A 225 40.94 -12.43 21.72
C LYS A 225 41.98 -11.76 22.62
N GLU A 226 41.83 -10.47 22.87
CA GLU A 226 42.38 -9.85 24.07
C GLU A 226 41.19 -9.37 24.90
N ALA A 227 41.04 -10.04 26.05
CA ALA A 227 40.16 -9.64 27.11
C ALA A 227 40.91 -8.57 27.91
N GLU A 228 40.34 -7.38 28.02
CA GLU A 228 40.77 -6.44 29.04
C GLU A 228 39.55 -5.85 29.74
N THR A 229 39.49 -6.20 31.02
CA THR A 229 38.58 -5.73 32.05
C THR A 229 38.79 -4.24 32.27
N ILE A 230 37.76 -3.41 32.10
CA ILE A 230 37.71 -2.08 32.71
C ILE A 230 36.34 -1.88 33.33
N GLU A 231 36.39 -1.55 34.61
CA GLU A 231 35.31 -1.39 35.57
C GLU A 231 34.38 -0.21 35.21
N GLU A 232 33.08 -0.40 35.41
CA GLU A 232 32.09 0.65 35.68
C GLU A 232 32.44 1.36 37.01
N PRO A 233 31.99 2.62 37.32
CA PRO A 233 30.65 3.13 37.01
C PRO A 233 30.57 4.64 36.71
N VAL A 234 29.38 5.15 36.34
CA VAL A 234 28.71 6.30 36.99
C VAL A 234 27.29 6.47 36.42
N GLN A 235 26.35 6.60 37.34
CA GLN A 235 24.92 6.84 37.17
C GLN A 235 24.61 8.35 36.96
N ILE A 236 23.35 8.61 36.58
CA ILE A 236 22.52 9.82 36.83
C ILE A 236 22.32 10.73 35.61
N LEU A 237 21.10 10.70 35.06
CA LEU A 237 20.14 11.81 35.17
C LEU A 237 18.72 11.32 34.83
N LYS A 238 17.93 11.16 35.90
CA LYS A 238 16.47 11.22 35.85
C LYS A 238 16.10 12.69 36.00
N GLU A 239 15.33 13.25 35.07
CA GLU A 239 14.48 14.39 35.39
C GLU A 239 13.06 14.18 34.88
N LYS A 240 12.14 14.14 35.85
CA LYS A 240 10.72 14.41 35.69
C LYS A 240 10.53 15.92 35.90
N THR A 241 9.70 16.55 35.08
CA THR A 241 8.85 17.70 35.48
C THR A 241 7.77 17.87 34.40
N LYS A 242 6.52 17.49 34.67
CA LYS A 242 5.41 18.25 35.28
C LYS A 242 4.78 19.31 34.36
N GLU A 243 3.45 19.25 34.32
CA GLU A 243 2.50 20.07 33.58
C GLU A 243 2.74 21.59 33.72
N ARG A 244 2.44 22.35 32.65
CA ARG A 244 1.65 23.57 32.77
C ARG A 244 0.94 23.96 31.47
N ILE A 245 -0.19 24.60 31.71
CA ILE A 245 -1.23 25.08 30.81
C ILE A 245 -0.78 26.36 30.11
N GLY A 246 -1.16 26.49 28.82
CA GLY A 246 -1.50 27.77 28.19
C GLY A 246 -0.41 28.47 27.41
N GLU A 247 -0.25 28.13 26.12
CA GLU A 247 0.42 29.02 25.15
C GLU A 247 -0.31 29.05 23.79
N HIS A 248 -0.25 30.24 23.19
CA HIS A 248 -1.09 30.80 22.13
C HIS A 248 -0.70 30.28 20.71
N PRO A 249 -1.58 30.30 19.69
CA PRO A 249 -1.36 29.58 18.42
C PRO A 249 -0.29 30.15 17.46
N VAL A 250 0.54 31.11 17.85
CA VAL A 250 1.39 31.88 16.92
C VAL A 250 2.88 31.49 16.95
N ASP A 251 3.34 30.68 17.91
CA ASP A 251 4.77 30.30 18.03
C ASP A 251 5.17 28.96 17.38
N ARG A 252 4.28 28.33 16.59
CA ARG A 252 4.55 27.01 15.97
C ARG A 252 5.44 27.02 14.72
N LEU A 253 6.02 28.14 14.31
CA LEU A 253 6.86 28.23 13.10
C LEU A 253 8.38 28.19 13.34
N LYS A 254 8.86 27.77 14.52
CA LYS A 254 10.31 27.60 14.79
C LYS A 254 10.78 26.19 15.15
N GLN A 255 9.94 25.16 15.05
CA GLN A 255 10.32 23.76 15.33
C GLN A 255 10.22 22.83 14.11
N VAL A 256 10.87 23.21 13.01
CA VAL A 256 11.19 22.27 11.94
C VAL A 256 12.66 22.43 11.60
N SER A 257 13.53 21.61 12.19
CA SER A 257 14.87 21.34 11.65
C SER A 257 15.61 20.29 12.49
N ASN A 258 15.16 19.04 12.36
CA ASN A 258 16.05 17.89 12.53
C ASN A 258 15.83 17.00 11.30
N ILE A 259 16.37 17.43 10.16
CA ILE A 259 16.42 16.61 8.95
C ILE A 259 17.65 15.72 9.09
N ASN A 260 17.44 14.43 9.35
CA ASN A 260 18.50 13.43 9.27
C ASN A 260 18.73 13.10 7.78
N VAL A 261 19.87 13.53 7.25
CA VAL A 261 20.32 13.18 5.90
C VAL A 261 21.26 11.97 6.03
N ASN A 262 20.84 10.81 5.53
CA ASN A 262 21.73 9.67 5.36
C ASN A 262 22.42 9.76 3.98
N ILE A 263 23.75 9.78 3.98
CA ILE A 263 24.56 9.77 2.76
C ILE A 263 25.24 8.42 2.67
N GLU A 264 24.90 7.64 1.65
CA GLU A 264 25.61 6.41 1.33
C GLU A 264 26.88 6.75 0.55
N ILE A 265 28.04 6.44 1.14
CA ILE A 265 29.34 6.59 0.50
C ILE A 265 29.68 5.25 -0.17
N THR A 266 29.82 5.26 -1.49
CA THR A 266 30.26 4.09 -2.26
C THR A 266 31.78 4.07 -2.41
N SER A 267 32.36 2.88 -2.58
CA SER A 267 33.82 2.66 -2.62
C SER A 267 34.52 3.26 -3.84
N ASP A 268 33.77 3.70 -4.85
CA ASP A 268 34.24 4.29 -6.10
C ASP A 268 34.28 5.84 -6.08
N MET A 269 33.76 6.49 -5.01
CA MET A 269 33.82 7.94 -4.90
C MET A 269 35.26 8.44 -4.77
N LYS A 270 35.63 9.39 -5.62
CA LYS A 270 36.95 10.02 -5.54
C LYS A 270 37.01 10.94 -4.32
N PRO A 271 38.18 11.09 -3.67
CA PRO A 271 38.34 11.97 -2.50
C PRO A 271 37.90 13.43 -2.73
N LYS A 272 38.00 13.91 -3.99
CA LYS A 272 37.59 15.25 -4.37
C LYS A 272 36.07 15.44 -4.29
N ASP A 273 35.30 14.43 -4.71
CA ASP A 273 33.84 14.47 -4.74
C ASP A 273 33.28 14.42 -3.30
N LEU A 274 33.93 13.64 -2.42
CA LEU A 274 33.61 13.62 -0.98
C LEU A 274 33.85 14.98 -0.32
N GLN A 275 34.95 15.65 -0.65
CA GLN A 275 35.22 16.99 -0.11
C GLN A 275 34.21 18.03 -0.61
N GLU A 276 33.75 17.92 -1.84
CA GLU A 276 32.72 18.81 -2.39
C GLU A 276 31.38 18.62 -1.66
N ILE A 277 30.96 17.37 -1.43
CA ILE A 277 29.75 17.05 -0.65
C ILE A 277 29.87 17.60 0.79
N ILE A 278 31.00 17.39 1.46
CA ILE A 278 31.24 17.91 2.81
C ILE A 278 31.15 19.44 2.84
N ASN A 279 31.69 20.13 1.84
CA ASN A 279 31.63 21.59 1.76
C ASN A 279 30.20 22.10 1.54
N ILE A 280 29.41 21.42 0.70
CA ILE A 280 27.99 21.75 0.49
C ILE A 280 27.22 21.61 1.81
N LEU A 281 27.43 20.53 2.56
CA LEU A 281 26.75 20.28 3.83
C LEU A 281 27.14 21.29 4.92
N LYS A 282 28.42 21.68 4.98
CA LYS A 282 28.89 22.73 5.90
C LYS A 282 28.30 24.09 5.56
N ASN A 283 28.30 24.47 4.27
CA ASN A 283 27.76 25.76 3.82
C ASN A 283 26.23 25.83 3.96
N GLY A 284 25.54 24.70 3.84
CA GLY A 284 24.10 24.60 4.07
C GLY A 284 23.66 24.57 5.53
N GLY A 285 24.60 24.66 6.49
CA GLY A 285 24.30 24.61 7.93
C GLY A 285 23.85 23.24 8.43
N LEU A 286 24.02 22.19 7.63
CA LEU A 286 23.65 20.80 7.96
C LEU A 286 24.74 20.08 8.76
N LEU A 287 25.97 20.58 8.72
CA LEU A 287 27.08 20.13 9.58
C LEU A 287 27.55 21.31 10.46
N LYS A 288 27.45 21.15 11.78
CA LYS A 288 28.08 22.07 12.74
C LYS A 288 29.59 21.79 12.79
N LYS A 289 30.39 22.85 12.97
CA LYS A 289 31.85 22.78 13.11
C LYS A 289 32.27 21.94 14.31
#